data_AF-A0A0R0C0F2-F1
#
_entry.id   AF-A0A0R0C0F2-F1
#
_cell.length_a   1.000
_cell.length_b   1.000
_cell.length_c   1.000
_cell.angle_alpha   90.00
_cell.angle_beta   90.00
_cell.angle_gamma   90.00
#
_symmetry.space_group_name_H-M   'P 1'
#
loop_
_entity.id
_entity.type
_entity.pdbx_description
1 polymer ?
#
loop_
_entity_poly.entity_id
_entity_poly.type
_entity_poly.pdbx_seq_one_letter_code
_entity_poly.pdbx_strand_id
1 'polypeptide(L)'
;MTRHDPTRSPRAPRGNTLNCKSWQTEAPFRMLQNNLDAEVAEDPTSLVVYGGIGRAARDWESYDKILETLKRLDDNQTLLVQSGKPVGVFPTHPDAPRVLIANSNLVPHWANWEHFNELDKKGLMMYGQMTAGSWIYIGSQGIVQGTYETFVEMGRQHYGGSLTGKWILTAGLGGMGGAQPLAASLAGASSLTIECRQSSIDFRLRTRYVDEQANDIDDALARIAKYTASGEAKSIALLGNAAEILPELVRRGVRPDCVTDQTSAHDPVHGYLPIGWSVEQWLAEQQANPEKVRDAAKAAMRVHVEAMLAFHAAGIPTVDYGNNIRQMAFDEGLKNAFDFPGFVPAYVRPLFCRGIGPFRWVALSGDPEDIYKTDAKVKEIIADDPNLHRWLDMARERIAFQGLPARICWVGLGLRHKLGLAFNEMVRNGELSAPVVIGRDHLDSGSVASPNRETESMKDGSDAVSDWPLLNAMLNVAGGATWVSLHHGGGVGMGYSQHSGVVIVCDGSEAADQRIARVLWNDPGTGVMRHADAGYDIAIDCAEEKGLDLPGILG
;
A
#
# COMPACT_ATOMS: atom_id res chain seq x y z
N MET A 1 10.08 -27.44 1.07
CA MET A 1 9.11 -26.42 0.63
C MET A 1 9.77 -25.60 -0.46
N THR A 2 9.22 -25.61 -1.68
CA THR A 2 9.77 -24.89 -2.84
C THR A 2 9.28 -23.45 -2.83
N ARG A 3 10.06 -22.54 -2.23
CA ARG A 3 9.73 -21.11 -2.17
C ARG A 3 10.41 -20.28 -3.25
N HIS A 4 11.62 -20.66 -3.63
CA HIS A 4 12.41 -19.99 -4.65
C HIS A 4 12.50 -20.89 -5.89
N ASP A 5 12.07 -20.36 -7.04
CA ASP A 5 12.19 -21.00 -8.34
C ASP A 5 12.49 -19.92 -9.40
N PRO A 6 13.76 -19.75 -9.80
CA PRO A 6 14.16 -18.69 -10.73
C PRO A 6 13.74 -19.00 -12.18
N THR A 7 13.20 -20.19 -12.46
CA THR A 7 12.73 -20.57 -13.80
C THR A 7 11.29 -20.10 -14.07
N ARG A 8 10.57 -19.68 -13.02
CA ARG A 8 9.18 -19.23 -13.10
C ARG A 8 9.12 -17.76 -13.47
N SER A 9 8.24 -17.41 -14.40
CA SER A 9 7.89 -16.02 -14.75
C SER A 9 6.38 -15.89 -14.89
N PRO A 10 5.63 -15.84 -13.76
CA PRO A 10 4.19 -15.68 -13.79
C PRO A 10 3.78 -14.38 -14.48
N ARG A 11 2.67 -14.43 -15.22
CA ARG A 11 2.04 -13.24 -15.81
C ARG A 11 0.55 -13.47 -15.94
N ALA A 12 -0.25 -12.46 -15.65
CA ALA A 12 -1.70 -12.60 -15.78
C ALA A 12 -2.12 -12.75 -17.25
N PRO A 13 -3.01 -13.70 -17.58
CA PRO A 13 -3.63 -13.78 -18.91
C PRO A 13 -4.29 -12.45 -19.32
N ARG A 14 -4.31 -12.20 -20.63
CA ARG A 14 -4.86 -10.98 -21.26
C ARG A 14 -6.03 -11.32 -22.17
N GLY A 15 -6.81 -10.31 -22.54
CA GLY A 15 -7.97 -10.42 -23.44
C GLY A 15 -9.17 -11.14 -22.82
N ASN A 16 -10.13 -11.53 -23.67
CA ASN A 16 -11.44 -12.03 -23.24
C ASN A 16 -11.55 -13.56 -23.10
N THR A 17 -10.47 -14.30 -23.36
CA THR A 17 -10.49 -15.77 -23.21
C THR A 17 -10.37 -16.14 -21.74
N LEU A 18 -11.37 -16.87 -21.23
CA LEU A 18 -11.38 -17.36 -19.86
C LEU A 18 -10.53 -18.63 -19.70
N ASN A 19 -9.83 -18.73 -18.58
CA ASN A 19 -9.19 -19.95 -18.09
C ASN A 19 -10.03 -20.62 -16.99
N CYS A 20 -10.89 -19.84 -16.33
CA CYS A 20 -11.81 -20.28 -15.28
C CYS A 20 -13.26 -20.34 -15.78
N LYS A 21 -14.18 -20.80 -14.93
CA LYS A 21 -15.59 -20.99 -15.30
C LYS A 21 -16.37 -19.67 -15.50
N SER A 22 -15.92 -18.58 -14.90
CA SER A 22 -16.58 -17.27 -14.96
C SER A 22 -15.58 -16.12 -14.76
N TRP A 23 -15.99 -14.89 -15.07
CA TRP A 23 -15.18 -13.69 -14.78
C TRP A 23 -14.96 -13.48 -13.27
N GLN A 24 -15.88 -13.94 -12.43
CA GLN A 24 -15.76 -13.87 -10.97
C GLN A 24 -14.63 -14.78 -10.43
N THR A 25 -14.27 -15.84 -11.16
CA THR A 25 -13.16 -16.75 -10.82
C THR A 25 -11.89 -16.47 -11.62
N GLU A 26 -12.03 -15.97 -12.85
CA GLU A 26 -10.92 -15.51 -13.70
C GLU A 26 -10.22 -14.27 -13.11
N ALA A 27 -10.97 -13.36 -12.48
CA ALA A 27 -10.40 -12.16 -11.89
C ALA A 27 -9.36 -12.46 -10.79
N PRO A 28 -9.66 -13.21 -9.71
CA PRO A 28 -8.64 -13.58 -8.74
C PRO A 28 -7.52 -14.45 -9.34
N PHE A 29 -7.81 -15.27 -10.37
CA PHE A 29 -6.80 -16.04 -11.10
C PHE A 29 -5.79 -15.13 -11.80
N ARG A 30 -6.26 -14.11 -12.50
CA ARG A 30 -5.41 -13.10 -13.16
C ARG A 30 -4.68 -12.25 -12.14
N MET A 31 -5.36 -11.78 -11.10
CA MET A 31 -4.76 -10.89 -10.12
C MET A 31 -3.67 -11.55 -9.27
N LEU A 32 -3.82 -12.84 -8.91
CA LEU A 32 -2.74 -13.60 -8.26
C LEU A 32 -1.49 -13.64 -9.13
N GLN A 33 -1.65 -13.87 -10.44
CA GLN A 33 -0.53 -13.88 -11.38
C GLN A 33 0.04 -12.47 -11.62
N ASN A 34 -0.80 -11.43 -11.62
CA ASN A 34 -0.36 -10.04 -11.74
C ASN A 34 0.53 -9.61 -10.57
N ASN A 35 0.18 -10.04 -9.36
CA ASN A 35 1.00 -9.81 -8.17
C ASN A 35 2.42 -10.39 -8.29
N LEU A 36 2.67 -11.33 -9.21
CA LEU A 36 3.97 -11.96 -9.44
C LEU A 36 4.56 -11.67 -10.83
N ASP A 37 3.96 -10.73 -11.58
CA ASP A 37 4.56 -10.25 -12.83
C ASP A 37 5.91 -9.58 -12.51
N ALA A 38 6.95 -9.85 -13.30
CA ALA A 38 8.28 -9.27 -13.12
C ALA A 38 8.31 -7.74 -13.33
N GLU A 39 7.30 -7.18 -14.01
CA GLU A 39 7.10 -5.75 -14.10
C GLU A 39 6.53 -5.15 -12.80
N VAL A 40 5.95 -5.99 -11.92
CA VAL A 40 5.16 -5.59 -10.76
C VAL A 40 5.88 -5.88 -9.44
N ALA A 41 6.30 -7.13 -9.23
CA ALA A 41 6.82 -7.64 -7.97
C ALA A 41 8.31 -7.32 -7.76
N GLU A 42 8.74 -7.20 -6.50
CA GLU A 42 10.15 -7.01 -6.15
C GLU A 42 11.00 -8.28 -6.35
N ASP A 43 10.50 -9.46 -5.96
CA ASP A 43 11.16 -10.75 -6.19
C ASP A 43 10.11 -11.86 -6.43
N PRO A 44 9.55 -11.92 -7.64
CA PRO A 44 8.51 -12.90 -7.96
C PRO A 44 9.01 -14.35 -7.92
N THR A 45 10.31 -14.58 -8.07
CA THR A 45 10.90 -15.94 -8.05
C THR A 45 10.80 -16.59 -6.67
N SER A 46 10.77 -15.76 -5.63
CA SER A 46 10.52 -16.15 -4.23
C SER A 46 9.07 -15.92 -3.79
N LEU A 47 8.15 -15.66 -4.73
CA LEU A 47 6.75 -15.27 -4.51
C LEU A 47 6.58 -13.92 -3.78
N VAL A 48 7.66 -13.15 -3.62
CA VAL A 48 7.67 -11.89 -2.87
C VAL A 48 7.20 -10.75 -3.76
N VAL A 49 6.12 -10.11 -3.35
CA VAL A 49 5.52 -8.98 -4.05
C VAL A 49 6.17 -7.67 -3.60
N TYR A 50 6.15 -7.36 -2.29
CA TYR A 50 6.76 -6.17 -1.71
C TYR A 50 6.86 -6.23 -0.17
N GLY A 51 7.50 -5.22 0.44
CA GLY A 51 7.43 -4.95 1.88
C GLY A 51 8.15 -5.99 2.75
N GLY A 52 9.44 -6.22 2.49
CA GLY A 52 10.18 -7.32 3.10
C GLY A 52 9.80 -8.64 2.43
N ILE A 53 9.19 -9.55 3.18
CA ILE A 53 8.80 -10.90 2.73
C ILE A 53 7.29 -11.05 2.43
N GLY A 54 6.61 -9.97 2.04
CA GLY A 54 5.19 -10.01 1.68
C GLY A 54 4.96 -10.84 0.42
N ARG A 55 4.28 -11.99 0.52
CA ARG A 55 4.13 -12.97 -0.58
C ARG A 55 2.70 -13.12 -1.09
N ALA A 56 2.58 -13.57 -2.33
CA ALA A 56 1.30 -13.84 -2.99
C ALA A 56 0.70 -15.23 -2.66
N ALA A 57 1.56 -16.21 -2.39
CA ALA A 57 1.22 -17.57 -1.96
C ALA A 57 2.32 -18.10 -1.03
N ARG A 58 2.00 -19.15 -0.24
CA ARG A 58 2.94 -19.66 0.78
C ARG A 58 4.22 -20.24 0.19
N ASP A 59 4.06 -20.97 -0.90
CA ASP A 59 5.07 -21.70 -1.64
C ASP A 59 4.52 -22.00 -3.05
N TRP A 60 5.37 -22.49 -3.95
CA TRP A 60 4.98 -22.74 -5.34
C TRP A 60 3.92 -23.84 -5.48
N GLU A 61 3.89 -24.82 -4.57
CA GLU A 61 2.85 -25.85 -4.55
C GLU A 61 1.48 -25.25 -4.23
N SER A 62 1.42 -24.37 -3.23
CA SER A 62 0.22 -23.63 -2.84
C SER A 62 -0.24 -22.71 -3.97
N TYR A 63 0.69 -22.01 -4.63
CA TYR A 63 0.41 -21.19 -5.81
C TYR A 63 -0.25 -22.01 -6.92
N ASP A 64 0.39 -23.11 -7.34
CA ASP A 64 -0.10 -23.96 -8.42
C ASP A 64 -1.49 -24.55 -8.05
N LYS A 65 -1.68 -24.94 -6.78
CA LYS A 65 -2.96 -25.47 -6.29
C LYS A 65 -4.07 -24.42 -6.20
N ILE A 66 -3.75 -23.16 -5.89
CA ILE A 66 -4.72 -22.05 -5.94
C ILE A 66 -5.20 -21.87 -7.37
N LEU A 67 -4.29 -21.80 -8.34
CA LEU A 67 -4.62 -21.63 -9.76
C LEU A 67 -5.46 -22.81 -10.28
N GLU A 68 -5.10 -24.04 -9.97
CA GLU A 68 -5.89 -25.23 -10.30
C GLU A 68 -7.30 -25.16 -9.70
N THR A 69 -7.41 -24.73 -8.45
CA THR A 69 -8.70 -24.65 -7.76
C THR A 69 -9.60 -23.57 -8.35
N LEU A 70 -9.05 -22.37 -8.65
CA LEU A 70 -9.79 -21.28 -9.28
C LEU A 70 -10.35 -21.67 -10.66
N LYS A 71 -9.58 -22.42 -11.46
CA LYS A 71 -10.04 -22.91 -12.78
C LYS A 71 -11.30 -23.78 -12.70
N ARG A 72 -11.47 -24.56 -11.63
CA ARG A 72 -12.61 -25.48 -11.45
C ARG A 72 -13.72 -24.95 -10.52
N LEU A 73 -13.52 -23.80 -9.87
CA LEU A 73 -14.42 -23.26 -8.85
C LEU A 73 -15.76 -22.84 -9.50
N ASP A 74 -16.88 -23.32 -8.96
CA ASP A 74 -18.21 -22.92 -9.41
C ASP A 74 -18.66 -21.58 -8.79
N ASP A 75 -19.61 -20.89 -9.43
CA ASP A 75 -20.09 -19.57 -8.98
C ASP A 75 -20.83 -19.62 -7.64
N ASN A 76 -21.27 -20.80 -7.19
CA ASN A 76 -21.88 -21.02 -5.88
C ASN A 76 -20.89 -21.64 -4.86
N GLN A 77 -19.60 -21.57 -5.12
CA GLN A 77 -18.55 -22.06 -4.23
C GLN A 77 -17.63 -20.92 -3.77
N THR A 78 -16.99 -21.14 -2.63
CA THR A 78 -15.99 -20.24 -2.06
C THR A 78 -14.73 -21.01 -1.68
N LEU A 79 -13.59 -20.56 -2.20
CA LEU A 79 -12.26 -21.03 -1.80
C LEU A 79 -11.81 -20.33 -0.51
N LEU A 80 -11.30 -21.10 0.45
CA LEU A 80 -10.64 -20.59 1.64
C LEU A 80 -9.12 -20.64 1.47
N VAL A 81 -8.46 -19.49 1.60
CA VAL A 81 -7.00 -19.37 1.59
C VAL A 81 -6.52 -18.99 3.00
N GLN A 82 -5.76 -19.87 3.62
CA GLN A 82 -5.16 -19.66 4.93
C GLN A 82 -3.66 -19.42 4.75
N SER A 83 -3.15 -18.24 5.12
CA SER A 83 -1.75 -17.84 4.96
C SER A 83 -1.14 -18.33 3.65
N GLY A 84 -1.76 -17.94 2.53
CA GLY A 84 -1.32 -18.25 1.17
C GLY A 84 -1.47 -19.70 0.72
N LYS A 85 -2.21 -20.55 1.46
CA LYS A 85 -2.47 -21.95 1.12
C LYS A 85 -3.97 -22.20 0.87
N PRO A 86 -4.36 -22.88 -0.22
CA PRO A 86 -5.77 -23.23 -0.47
C PRO A 86 -6.18 -24.42 0.41
N VAL A 87 -7.00 -24.17 1.44
CA VAL A 87 -7.29 -25.18 2.49
C VAL A 87 -8.67 -25.84 2.37
N GLY A 88 -9.61 -25.25 1.64
CA GLY A 88 -10.93 -25.83 1.46
C GLY A 88 -11.79 -25.08 0.45
N VAL A 89 -12.78 -25.78 -0.11
CA VAL A 89 -13.81 -25.19 -0.98
C VAL A 89 -15.16 -25.62 -0.42
N PHE A 90 -16.05 -24.67 -0.19
CA PHE A 90 -17.37 -24.92 0.40
C PHE A 90 -18.48 -24.32 -0.47
N PRO A 91 -19.67 -24.93 -0.50
CA PRO A 91 -20.83 -24.33 -1.14
C PRO A 91 -21.28 -23.07 -0.38
N THR A 92 -21.61 -22.02 -1.11
CA THR A 92 -22.17 -20.75 -0.65
C THR A 92 -23.31 -20.35 -1.59
N HIS A 93 -23.22 -19.20 -2.26
CA HIS A 93 -24.20 -18.71 -3.24
C HIS A 93 -23.55 -17.71 -4.21
N PRO A 94 -24.17 -17.42 -5.36
CA PRO A 94 -23.59 -16.53 -6.38
C PRO A 94 -23.20 -15.13 -5.87
N ASP A 95 -23.95 -14.58 -4.92
CA ASP A 95 -23.64 -13.28 -4.34
C ASP A 95 -22.58 -13.29 -3.23
N ALA A 96 -22.12 -14.46 -2.77
CA ALA A 96 -21.02 -14.54 -1.81
C ALA A 96 -19.67 -14.26 -2.49
N PRO A 97 -18.59 -14.04 -1.74
CA PRO A 97 -17.24 -14.04 -2.30
C PRO A 97 -16.83 -15.40 -2.87
N ARG A 98 -16.10 -15.39 -3.99
CA ARG A 98 -15.45 -16.58 -4.57
C ARG A 98 -14.23 -17.01 -3.77
N VAL A 99 -13.55 -16.06 -3.11
CA VAL A 99 -12.36 -16.35 -2.29
C VAL A 99 -12.44 -15.60 -0.95
N LEU A 100 -12.16 -16.31 0.14
CA LEU A 100 -11.96 -15.73 1.46
C LEU A 100 -10.53 -16.01 1.92
N ILE A 101 -9.84 -14.96 2.37
CA ILE A 101 -8.41 -15.01 2.65
C ILE A 101 -8.15 -14.60 4.11
N ALA A 102 -7.39 -15.41 4.85
CA ALA A 102 -6.93 -15.08 6.19
C ALA A 102 -5.41 -15.32 6.28
N ASN A 103 -4.61 -14.26 6.26
CA ASN A 103 -3.15 -14.35 6.21
C ASN A 103 -2.49 -13.78 7.47
N SER A 104 -1.47 -14.49 7.97
CA SER A 104 -0.56 -13.99 9.03
C SER A 104 -1.19 -13.72 10.40
N ASN A 105 -2.46 -14.09 10.59
CA ASN A 105 -3.16 -13.95 11.86
C ASN A 105 -2.55 -14.89 12.91
N LEU A 106 -2.20 -14.32 14.06
CA LEU A 106 -1.69 -15.03 15.23
C LEU A 106 -2.50 -14.59 16.45
N VAL A 107 -2.69 -15.51 17.41
CA VAL A 107 -3.29 -15.14 18.69
C VAL A 107 -2.39 -14.06 19.35
N PRO A 108 -2.94 -12.99 19.95
CA PRO A 108 -2.16 -11.78 20.26
C PRO A 108 -0.87 -12.00 21.04
N HIS A 109 -0.87 -12.89 22.04
CA HIS A 109 0.34 -13.19 22.81
C HIS A 109 1.49 -13.77 21.97
N TRP A 110 1.17 -14.43 20.86
CA TRP A 110 2.12 -15.03 19.92
C TRP A 110 2.35 -14.16 18.68
N ALA A 111 1.75 -12.98 18.60
CA ALA A 111 1.80 -12.10 17.44
C ALA A 111 3.13 -11.31 17.36
N ASN A 112 4.25 -12.01 17.25
CA ASN A 112 5.58 -11.43 17.08
C ASN A 112 6.36 -12.12 15.96
N TRP A 113 7.45 -11.49 15.52
CA TRP A 113 8.27 -11.99 14.42
C TRP A 113 8.98 -13.30 14.77
N GLU A 114 9.39 -13.50 16.03
CA GLU A 114 10.04 -14.72 16.49
C GLU A 114 9.16 -15.96 16.26
N HIS A 115 7.91 -15.91 16.73
CA HIS A 115 6.96 -17.00 16.56
C HIS A 115 6.48 -17.13 15.11
N PHE A 116 6.28 -16.03 14.40
CA PHE A 116 6.01 -16.05 12.96
C PHE A 116 7.11 -16.83 12.21
N ASN A 117 8.39 -16.53 12.48
CA ASN A 117 9.54 -17.16 11.85
C ASN A 117 9.67 -18.65 12.22
N GLU A 118 9.35 -19.02 13.47
CA GLU A 118 9.28 -20.42 13.89
C GLU A 118 8.27 -21.22 13.04
N LEU A 119 7.06 -20.67 12.86
CA LEU A 119 6.01 -21.29 12.04
C LEU A 119 6.37 -21.28 10.55
N ASP A 120 6.99 -20.20 10.07
CA ASP A 120 7.41 -20.09 8.67
C ASP A 120 8.46 -21.15 8.32
N LYS A 121 9.44 -21.41 9.20
CA LYS A 121 10.42 -22.50 9.02
C LYS A 121 9.75 -23.89 8.95
N LYS A 122 8.63 -24.09 9.66
CA LYS A 122 7.81 -25.31 9.60
C LYS A 122 6.87 -25.37 8.39
N GLY A 123 6.85 -24.33 7.55
CA GLY A 123 5.95 -24.24 6.40
C GLY A 123 4.49 -23.94 6.76
N LEU A 124 4.27 -23.32 7.92
CA LEU A 124 2.94 -23.06 8.46
C LEU A 124 2.50 -21.60 8.31
N MET A 125 3.40 -20.71 7.91
CA MET A 125 3.12 -19.28 7.77
C MET A 125 3.48 -18.70 6.42
N MET A 126 2.85 -17.56 6.14
CA MET A 126 3.15 -16.66 5.04
C MET A 126 2.83 -15.24 5.53
N TYR A 127 3.70 -14.28 5.23
CA TYR A 127 3.41 -12.87 5.49
C TYR A 127 2.62 -12.30 4.32
N GLY A 128 1.37 -11.91 4.57
CA GLY A 128 0.47 -11.41 3.53
C GLY A 128 0.67 -9.94 3.18
N GLN A 129 1.44 -9.20 3.98
CA GLN A 129 1.44 -7.72 3.96
C GLN A 129 -0.03 -7.25 3.93
N MET A 130 -0.37 -6.25 3.14
CA MET A 130 -1.72 -5.80 2.82
C MET A 130 -2.13 -6.45 1.50
N THR A 131 -1.65 -5.91 0.38
CA THR A 131 -2.11 -6.30 -0.97
C THR A 131 -1.34 -7.45 -1.62
N ALA A 132 -0.27 -7.94 -0.97
CA ALA A 132 0.54 -9.04 -1.51
C ALA A 132 -0.25 -10.36 -1.45
N GLY A 133 -0.72 -10.75 -0.26
CA GLY A 133 -1.46 -11.98 -0.03
C GLY A 133 -2.95 -11.92 -0.39
N SER A 134 -3.46 -10.74 -0.77
CA SER A 134 -4.86 -10.50 -1.15
C SER A 134 -5.04 -10.13 -2.63
N TRP A 135 -3.96 -10.21 -3.41
CA TRP A 135 -3.99 -10.16 -4.88
C TRP A 135 -4.60 -8.87 -5.45
N ILE A 136 -4.13 -7.72 -4.97
CA ILE A 136 -4.57 -6.41 -5.48
C ILE A 136 -3.43 -5.39 -5.53
N TYR A 137 -2.20 -5.89 -5.71
CA TYR A 137 -1.03 -5.05 -5.89
C TYR A 137 -0.88 -4.64 -7.37
N ILE A 138 -0.57 -3.36 -7.57
CA ILE A 138 -0.52 -2.72 -8.90
C ILE A 138 0.81 -2.00 -9.12
N GLY A 139 1.88 -2.53 -8.52
CA GLY A 139 3.19 -1.90 -8.49
C GLY A 139 3.23 -0.67 -7.59
N SER A 140 4.22 0.19 -7.82
CA SER A 140 4.43 1.42 -7.05
C SER A 140 3.26 2.41 -7.16
N GLN A 141 2.42 2.26 -8.19
CA GLN A 141 1.23 3.10 -8.35
C GLN A 141 0.23 2.91 -7.20
N GLY A 142 0.24 1.79 -6.48
CA GLY A 142 -0.71 1.55 -5.40
C GLY A 142 -0.67 2.61 -4.28
N ILE A 143 0.51 3.19 -4.02
CA ILE A 143 0.73 4.12 -2.91
C ILE A 143 1.05 5.55 -3.34
N VAL A 144 1.46 5.76 -4.60
CA VAL A 144 1.95 7.07 -5.07
C VAL A 144 0.98 8.21 -4.84
N GLN A 145 -0.34 8.00 -4.98
CA GLN A 145 -1.31 9.05 -4.68
C GLN A 145 -1.38 9.37 -3.20
N GLY A 146 -1.34 8.37 -2.32
CA GLY A 146 -1.32 8.61 -0.87
C GLY A 146 -0.09 9.40 -0.44
N THR A 147 1.06 9.11 -1.06
CA THR A 147 2.30 9.86 -0.85
C THR A 147 2.23 11.27 -1.43
N TYR A 148 1.64 11.44 -2.60
CA TYR A 148 1.38 12.74 -3.19
C TYR A 148 0.46 13.59 -2.30
N GLU A 149 -0.68 13.05 -1.85
CA GLU A 149 -1.62 13.76 -0.96
C GLU A 149 -0.97 14.13 0.38
N THR A 150 -0.12 13.24 0.91
CA THR A 150 0.66 13.53 2.12
C THR A 150 1.57 14.74 1.92
N PHE A 151 2.33 14.77 0.82
CA PHE A 151 3.24 15.90 0.55
C PHE A 151 2.50 17.18 0.20
N VAL A 152 1.40 17.10 -0.53
CA VAL A 152 0.55 18.26 -0.84
C VAL A 152 -0.01 18.86 0.45
N GLU A 153 -0.54 18.04 1.36
CA GLU A 153 -1.09 18.51 2.62
C GLU A 153 0.00 19.07 3.55
N MET A 154 1.17 18.42 3.62
CA MET A 154 2.35 18.98 4.28
C MET A 154 2.71 20.36 3.70
N GLY A 155 2.70 20.51 2.37
CA GLY A 155 2.92 21.79 1.70
C GLY A 155 1.90 22.85 2.08
N ARG A 156 0.61 22.51 2.21
CA ARG A 156 -0.45 23.43 2.67
C ARG A 156 -0.22 23.90 4.10
N GLN A 157 0.10 22.98 5.01
CA GLN A 157 0.27 23.30 6.42
C GLN A 157 1.55 24.10 6.71
N HIS A 158 2.66 23.79 6.02
CA HIS A 158 3.97 24.34 6.37
C HIS A 158 4.51 25.39 5.38
N TYR A 159 4.04 25.39 4.13
CA TYR A 159 4.63 26.18 3.04
C TYR A 159 3.60 26.95 2.19
N GLY A 160 2.38 27.15 2.70
CA GLY A 160 1.34 27.91 1.99
C GLY A 160 0.81 27.23 0.73
N GLY A 161 1.00 25.92 0.61
CA GLY A 161 0.42 25.07 -0.44
C GLY A 161 1.34 24.78 -1.63
N SER A 162 2.39 25.56 -1.86
CA SER A 162 3.35 25.32 -2.95
C SER A 162 4.67 24.76 -2.45
N LEU A 163 5.14 23.68 -3.07
CA LEU A 163 6.46 23.10 -2.80
C LEU A 163 7.53 23.50 -3.83
N THR A 164 7.25 24.49 -4.69
CA THR A 164 8.27 25.00 -5.63
C THR A 164 9.51 25.50 -4.87
N GLY A 165 10.68 25.04 -5.29
CA GLY A 165 11.95 25.37 -4.64
C GLY A 165 12.17 24.67 -3.29
N LYS A 166 11.30 23.72 -2.92
CA LYS A 166 11.42 22.88 -1.74
C LYS A 166 11.99 21.51 -2.08
N TRP A 167 12.56 20.84 -1.09
CA TRP A 167 12.97 19.45 -1.27
C TRP A 167 12.74 18.55 -0.05
N ILE A 168 12.47 17.28 -0.35
CA ILE A 168 12.15 16.24 0.63
C ILE A 168 13.34 15.29 0.75
N LEU A 169 13.77 14.99 1.97
CA LEU A 169 14.76 13.97 2.28
C LEU A 169 14.05 12.70 2.78
N THR A 170 14.38 11.56 2.19
CA THR A 170 13.83 10.26 2.61
C THR A 170 14.78 9.10 2.29
N ALA A 171 14.39 7.89 2.67
CA ALA A 171 15.07 6.65 2.33
C ALA A 171 14.08 5.52 1.98
N GLY A 172 14.62 4.50 1.31
CA GLY A 172 13.91 3.32 0.83
C GLY A 172 13.29 3.51 -0.56
N LEU A 173 13.83 2.80 -1.55
CA LEU A 173 13.32 2.70 -2.92
C LEU A 173 12.86 1.26 -3.22
N GLY A 174 12.11 0.66 -2.30
CA GLY A 174 11.42 -0.62 -2.54
C GLY A 174 10.12 -0.46 -3.34
N GLY A 175 9.26 -1.49 -3.38
CA GLY A 175 8.01 -1.48 -4.15
C GLY A 175 7.11 -0.29 -3.82
N MET A 176 6.96 0.02 -2.53
CA MET A 176 6.20 1.18 -2.03
C MET A 176 7.09 2.43 -1.90
N GLY A 177 8.29 2.26 -1.32
CA GLY A 177 9.35 3.29 -1.17
C GLY A 177 9.66 4.06 -2.45
N GLY A 178 9.67 3.34 -3.58
CA GLY A 178 9.93 3.90 -4.90
C GLY A 178 8.89 4.90 -5.39
N ALA A 179 7.73 5.01 -4.73
CA ALA A 179 6.73 6.01 -5.07
C ALA A 179 7.07 7.42 -4.53
N GLN A 180 7.91 7.53 -3.49
CA GLN A 180 8.24 8.80 -2.84
C GLN A 180 8.83 9.85 -3.79
N PRO A 181 9.82 9.53 -4.65
CA PRO A 181 10.45 10.55 -5.48
C PRO A 181 9.48 11.10 -6.54
N LEU A 182 8.69 10.23 -7.18
CA LEU A 182 7.65 10.65 -8.11
C LEU A 182 6.57 11.49 -7.41
N ALA A 183 6.08 11.06 -6.24
CA ALA A 183 5.09 11.79 -5.47
C ALA A 183 5.57 13.20 -5.09
N ALA A 184 6.83 13.34 -4.66
CA ALA A 184 7.46 14.62 -4.38
C ALA A 184 7.48 15.52 -5.63
N SER A 185 7.94 14.98 -6.77
CA SER A 185 7.95 15.71 -8.05
C SER A 185 6.56 16.15 -8.50
N LEU A 186 5.54 15.31 -8.33
CA LEU A 186 4.15 15.64 -8.67
C LEU A 186 3.58 16.73 -7.74
N ALA A 187 3.96 16.71 -6.46
CA ALA A 187 3.62 17.75 -5.50
C ALA A 187 4.40 19.07 -5.73
N GLY A 188 5.40 19.06 -6.61
CA GLY A 188 6.20 20.23 -7.00
C GLY A 188 7.52 20.39 -6.25
N ALA A 189 7.93 19.40 -5.45
CA ALA A 189 9.19 19.39 -4.71
C ALA A 189 10.29 18.61 -5.47
N SER A 190 11.55 19.00 -5.26
CA SER A 190 12.66 18.09 -5.50
C SER A 190 12.77 17.05 -4.37
N SER A 191 13.50 15.96 -4.57
CA SER A 191 13.69 14.96 -3.51
C SER A 191 15.05 14.27 -3.57
N LEU A 192 15.61 13.96 -2.40
CA LEU A 192 16.76 13.07 -2.26
C LEU A 192 16.30 11.80 -1.54
N THR A 193 16.42 10.65 -2.20
CA THR A 193 16.07 9.35 -1.63
C THR A 193 17.27 8.43 -1.51
N ILE A 194 17.59 8.03 -0.28
CA ILE A 194 18.70 7.14 0.02
C ILE A 194 18.25 5.67 -0.12
N GLU A 195 19.02 4.86 -0.84
CA GLU A 195 18.74 3.43 -1.02
C GLU A 195 20.04 2.63 -0.96
N CYS A 196 20.03 1.48 -0.31
CA CYS A 196 21.24 0.68 -0.12
C CYS A 196 21.48 -0.34 -1.25
N ARG A 197 20.45 -0.70 -2.03
CA ARG A 197 20.53 -1.66 -3.13
C ARG A 197 20.50 -0.96 -4.48
N GLN A 198 21.58 -1.10 -5.26
CA GLN A 198 21.65 -0.57 -6.63
C GLN A 198 20.52 -1.11 -7.53
N SER A 199 20.19 -2.39 -7.41
CA SER A 199 19.09 -2.99 -8.20
C SER A 199 17.74 -2.34 -7.92
N SER A 200 17.51 -1.87 -6.70
CA SER A 200 16.32 -1.10 -6.35
C SER A 200 16.31 0.26 -7.04
N ILE A 201 17.42 1.00 -7.05
CA ILE A 201 17.57 2.26 -7.79
C ILE A 201 17.32 2.05 -9.28
N ASP A 202 17.98 1.07 -9.89
CA ASP A 202 17.86 0.74 -11.32
C ASP A 202 16.41 0.42 -11.72
N PHE A 203 15.67 -0.27 -10.84
CA PHE A 203 14.26 -0.57 -11.06
C PHE A 203 13.45 0.74 -11.17
N ARG A 204 13.70 1.71 -10.29
CA ARG A 204 12.91 2.96 -10.21
C ARG A 204 13.27 3.91 -11.34
N LEU A 205 14.52 3.91 -11.78
CA LEU A 205 14.94 4.61 -12.99
C LEU A 205 14.23 4.03 -14.22
N ARG A 206 14.21 2.69 -14.36
CA ARG A 206 13.53 2.00 -15.47
C ARG A 206 12.03 2.27 -15.49
N THR A 207 11.37 2.30 -14.33
CA THR A 207 9.93 2.59 -14.23
C THR A 207 9.60 4.08 -14.19
N ARG A 208 10.60 4.96 -14.29
CA ARG A 208 10.46 6.43 -14.28
C ARG A 208 9.87 7.01 -12.99
N TYR A 209 10.09 6.31 -11.88
CA TYR A 209 9.70 6.75 -10.54
C TYR A 209 10.78 7.59 -9.84
N VAL A 210 12.00 7.57 -10.36
CA VAL A 210 13.09 8.48 -9.99
C VAL A 210 13.77 8.99 -11.28
N ASP A 211 14.20 10.26 -11.29
CA ASP A 211 14.75 10.90 -12.49
C ASP A 211 16.23 10.57 -12.70
N GLU A 212 17.04 10.66 -11.64
CA GLU A 212 18.49 10.46 -11.72
C GLU A 212 19.10 9.88 -10.44
N GLN A 213 20.35 9.42 -10.55
CA GLN A 213 21.16 8.96 -9.43
C GLN A 213 22.39 9.85 -9.28
N ALA A 214 22.69 10.28 -8.05
CA ALA A 214 23.90 11.01 -7.71
C ALA A 214 25.08 10.07 -7.43
N ASN A 215 26.30 10.56 -7.63
CA ASN A 215 27.52 9.79 -7.39
C ASN A 215 27.88 9.68 -5.91
N ASP A 216 27.63 10.75 -5.16
CA ASP A 216 27.93 10.87 -3.73
C ASP A 216 27.06 11.98 -3.09
N ILE A 217 27.27 12.22 -1.79
CA ILE A 217 26.52 13.24 -1.03
C ILE A 217 26.73 14.64 -1.61
N ASP A 218 27.93 14.98 -2.06
CA ASP A 218 28.24 16.34 -2.53
C ASP A 218 27.59 16.60 -3.89
N ASP A 219 27.64 15.63 -4.81
CA ASP A 219 26.92 15.65 -6.08
C ASP A 219 25.40 15.76 -5.86
N ALA A 220 24.85 14.96 -4.93
CA ALA A 220 23.44 14.99 -4.60
C ALA A 220 23.00 16.38 -4.11
N LEU A 221 23.73 16.98 -3.16
CA LEU A 221 23.41 18.29 -2.61
C LEU A 221 23.58 19.41 -3.63
N ALA A 222 24.61 19.34 -4.49
CA ALA A 222 24.80 20.31 -5.57
C ALA A 222 23.63 20.32 -6.56
N ARG A 223 23.11 19.14 -6.91
CA ARG A 223 21.93 18.99 -7.77
C ARG A 223 20.65 19.47 -7.10
N ILE A 224 20.42 19.11 -5.83
CA ILE A 224 19.29 19.63 -5.05
C ILE A 224 19.31 21.16 -5.03
N ALA A 225 20.46 21.78 -4.74
CA ALA A 225 20.61 23.23 -4.73
C ALA A 225 20.30 23.85 -6.10
N LYS A 226 20.77 23.23 -7.19
CA LYS A 226 20.49 23.67 -8.55
C LYS A 226 18.99 23.65 -8.87
N TYR A 227 18.31 22.53 -8.65
CA TYR A 227 16.90 22.38 -9.04
C TYR A 227 15.96 23.18 -8.15
N THR A 228 16.25 23.26 -6.84
CA THR A 228 15.48 24.11 -5.94
C THR A 228 15.61 25.60 -6.30
N ALA A 229 16.81 26.05 -6.67
CA ALA A 229 17.02 27.44 -7.14
C ALA A 229 16.33 27.76 -8.47
N SER A 230 16.23 26.79 -9.40
CA SER A 230 15.49 26.96 -10.67
C SER A 230 13.99 26.73 -10.55
N GLY A 231 13.49 26.29 -9.38
CA GLY A 231 12.09 25.93 -9.17
C GLY A 231 11.67 24.62 -9.83
N GLU A 232 12.64 23.80 -10.25
CA GLU A 232 12.39 22.47 -10.83
C GLU A 232 12.12 21.42 -9.73
N ALA A 233 11.24 20.48 -10.05
CA ALA A 233 10.85 19.38 -9.17
C ALA A 233 11.51 18.06 -9.63
N LYS A 234 12.76 17.83 -9.22
CA LYS A 234 13.58 16.69 -9.65
C LYS A 234 13.88 15.72 -8.53
N SER A 235 13.83 14.44 -8.86
CA SER A 235 14.05 13.34 -7.93
C SER A 235 15.42 12.69 -8.12
N ILE A 236 16.17 12.57 -7.03
CA ILE A 236 17.56 12.10 -7.01
C ILE A 236 17.65 10.90 -6.07
N ALA A 237 18.11 9.76 -6.59
CA ALA A 237 18.53 8.62 -5.79
C ALA A 237 19.98 8.79 -5.32
N LEU A 238 20.28 8.32 -4.12
CA LEU A 238 21.64 8.24 -3.59
C LEU A 238 21.89 6.84 -3.03
N LEU A 239 22.91 6.17 -3.57
CA LEU A 239 23.31 4.85 -3.09
C LEU A 239 24.02 4.98 -1.75
N GLY A 240 23.50 4.33 -0.71
CA GLY A 240 24.13 4.27 0.61
C GLY A 240 23.19 3.85 1.74
N ASN A 241 23.68 3.93 2.98
CA ASN A 241 22.89 3.58 4.16
C ASN A 241 22.28 4.84 4.80
N ALA A 242 20.96 4.86 4.97
CA ALA A 242 20.24 5.96 5.59
C ALA A 242 20.73 6.25 7.02
N ALA A 243 21.07 5.22 7.80
CA ALA A 243 21.58 5.35 9.15
C ALA A 243 23.02 5.92 9.22
N GLU A 244 23.70 6.08 8.08
CA GLU A 244 25.00 6.75 7.97
C GLU A 244 24.84 8.15 7.35
N ILE A 245 24.03 8.26 6.30
CA ILE A 245 23.88 9.49 5.52
C ILE A 245 23.04 10.54 6.27
N LEU A 246 21.93 10.18 6.93
CA LEU A 246 21.12 11.18 7.65
C LEU A 246 21.92 11.85 8.78
N PRO A 247 22.65 11.10 9.65
CA PRO A 247 23.53 11.73 10.63
C PRO A 247 24.62 12.62 10.02
N GLU A 248 25.16 12.25 8.85
CA GLU A 248 26.12 13.07 8.11
C GLU A 248 25.49 14.40 7.66
N LEU A 249 24.28 14.35 7.09
CA LEU A 249 23.55 15.55 6.65
C LEU A 249 23.22 16.49 7.81
N VAL A 250 22.84 15.93 8.97
CA VAL A 250 22.66 16.70 10.22
C VAL A 250 23.97 17.39 10.62
N ARG A 251 25.10 16.66 10.63
CA ARG A 251 26.41 17.22 11.01
C ARG A 251 26.86 18.36 10.10
N ARG A 252 26.53 18.27 8.80
CA ARG A 252 26.80 19.32 7.81
C ARG A 252 25.85 20.52 7.89
N GLY A 253 24.82 20.48 8.75
CA GLY A 253 23.83 21.53 8.86
C GLY A 253 22.93 21.66 7.62
N VAL A 254 22.78 20.58 6.84
CA VAL A 254 21.87 20.54 5.70
C VAL A 254 20.43 20.67 6.21
N ARG A 255 19.59 21.45 5.52
CA ARG A 255 18.19 21.67 5.91
C ARG A 255 17.24 21.30 4.76
N PRO A 256 16.74 20.05 4.71
CA PRO A 256 15.58 19.73 3.89
C PRO A 256 14.34 20.48 4.36
N ASP A 257 13.33 20.56 3.49
CA ASP A 257 12.03 21.14 3.82
C ASP A 257 11.04 20.07 4.36
N CYS A 258 11.37 18.78 4.23
CA CYS A 258 10.67 17.72 4.92
C CYS A 258 11.59 16.51 5.08
N VAL A 259 11.45 15.78 6.19
CA VAL A 259 12.15 14.50 6.42
C VAL A 259 11.14 13.41 6.71
N THR A 260 11.33 12.27 6.06
CA THR A 260 10.52 11.06 6.29
C THR A 260 11.35 9.81 6.01
N ASP A 261 10.80 8.62 6.24
CA ASP A 261 11.45 7.36 5.92
C ASP A 261 10.45 6.30 5.43
N GLN A 262 10.85 5.48 4.46
CA GLN A 262 10.10 4.33 3.99
C GLN A 262 10.98 3.09 3.73
N THR A 263 12.10 2.97 4.47
CA THR A 263 12.79 1.68 4.59
C THR A 263 11.82 0.62 5.14
N SER A 264 12.13 -0.68 4.98
CA SER A 264 11.28 -1.74 5.52
C SER A 264 11.58 -2.03 7.00
N ALA A 265 11.55 -0.99 7.84
CA ALA A 265 11.87 -1.08 9.26
C ALA A 265 10.94 -2.03 10.06
N HIS A 266 9.76 -2.33 9.51
CA HIS A 266 8.79 -3.26 10.09
C HIS A 266 9.27 -4.71 10.17
N ASP A 267 10.33 -5.05 9.43
CA ASP A 267 10.99 -6.37 9.44
C ASP A 267 12.50 -6.16 9.63
N PRO A 268 13.00 -6.16 10.88
CA PRO A 268 14.40 -5.89 11.16
C PRO A 268 15.38 -6.91 10.57
N VAL A 269 14.92 -8.11 10.21
CA VAL A 269 15.81 -9.14 9.63
C VAL A 269 15.93 -8.93 8.12
N HIS A 270 14.81 -8.79 7.43
CA HIS A 270 14.78 -8.78 5.96
C HIS A 270 14.62 -7.40 5.32
N GLY A 271 14.37 -6.35 6.12
CA GLY A 271 13.95 -5.05 5.61
C GLY A 271 14.91 -3.87 5.82
N TYR A 272 15.92 -3.99 6.70
CA TYR A 272 16.79 -2.87 7.06
C TYR A 272 18.26 -3.27 7.14
N LEU A 273 19.12 -2.56 6.41
CA LEU A 273 20.56 -2.82 6.34
C LEU A 273 21.29 -2.23 7.57
N PRO A 274 21.99 -3.03 8.38
CA PRO A 274 22.79 -2.51 9.49
C PRO A 274 23.92 -1.57 9.04
N ILE A 275 24.31 -0.63 9.91
CA ILE A 275 25.43 0.30 9.68
C ILE A 275 26.73 -0.48 9.43
N GLY A 276 27.52 -0.06 8.44
CA GLY A 276 28.81 -0.67 8.09
C GLY A 276 28.74 -2.05 7.43
N TRP A 277 27.56 -2.57 7.11
CA TRP A 277 27.39 -3.86 6.43
C TRP A 277 27.19 -3.66 4.93
N SER A 278 27.73 -4.58 4.12
CA SER A 278 27.35 -4.66 2.71
C SER A 278 26.01 -5.38 2.54
N VAL A 279 25.35 -5.19 1.39
CA VAL A 279 24.10 -5.90 1.06
C VAL A 279 24.34 -7.40 1.01
N GLU A 280 25.46 -7.85 0.46
CA GLU A 280 25.82 -9.27 0.36
C GLU A 280 26.00 -9.89 1.74
N GLN A 281 26.71 -9.19 2.64
CA GLN A 281 26.87 -9.62 4.02
C GLN A 281 25.51 -9.73 4.73
N TRP A 282 24.66 -8.72 4.57
CA TRP A 282 23.33 -8.70 5.18
C TRP A 282 22.47 -9.88 4.72
N LEU A 283 22.41 -10.15 3.41
CA LEU A 283 21.64 -11.27 2.87
C LEU A 283 22.17 -12.64 3.34
N ALA A 284 23.49 -12.80 3.46
CA ALA A 284 24.08 -14.04 3.99
C ALA A 284 23.76 -14.24 5.48
N GLU A 285 23.86 -13.19 6.29
CA GLU A 285 23.64 -13.24 7.73
C GLU A 285 22.16 -13.42 8.11
N GLN A 286 21.20 -13.05 7.24
CA GLN A 286 19.78 -13.36 7.45
C GLN A 286 19.54 -14.87 7.62
N GLN A 287 20.29 -15.70 6.89
CA GLN A 287 20.19 -17.15 6.96
C GLN A 287 21.03 -17.72 8.11
N ALA A 288 22.23 -17.19 8.31
CA ALA A 288 23.17 -17.71 9.28
C ALA A 288 22.80 -17.33 10.73
N ASN A 289 22.52 -16.05 10.99
CA ASN A 289 22.32 -15.50 12.33
C ASN A 289 21.22 -14.41 12.32
N PRO A 290 19.95 -14.76 12.09
CA PRO A 290 18.87 -13.77 11.98
C PRO A 290 18.69 -12.89 13.24
N GLU A 291 18.98 -13.40 14.43
CA GLU A 291 18.94 -12.60 15.68
C GLU A 291 20.01 -11.50 15.70
N LYS A 292 21.23 -11.83 15.24
CA LYS A 292 22.32 -10.85 15.09
C LYS A 292 21.94 -9.76 14.09
N VAL A 293 21.28 -10.14 12.98
CA VAL A 293 20.78 -9.16 12.00
C VAL A 293 19.72 -8.26 12.62
N ARG A 294 18.71 -8.84 13.29
CA ARG A 294 17.65 -8.08 13.98
C ARG A 294 18.24 -7.04 14.92
N ASP A 295 19.13 -7.46 15.80
CA ASP A 295 19.68 -6.57 16.84
C ASP A 295 20.54 -5.45 16.21
N ALA A 296 21.38 -5.79 15.22
CA ALA A 296 22.19 -4.81 14.50
C ALA A 296 21.33 -3.82 13.69
N ALA A 297 20.25 -4.28 13.07
CA ALA A 297 19.32 -3.45 12.31
C ALA A 297 18.56 -2.50 13.21
N LYS A 298 18.04 -2.96 14.36
CA LYS A 298 17.35 -2.09 15.33
C LYS A 298 18.29 -1.02 15.89
N ALA A 299 19.54 -1.38 16.21
CA ALA A 299 20.55 -0.41 16.62
C ALA A 299 20.81 0.66 15.54
N ALA A 300 20.83 0.27 14.26
CA ALA A 300 20.94 1.20 13.13
C ALA A 300 19.70 2.09 12.95
N MET A 301 18.49 1.54 13.14
CA MET A 301 17.24 2.32 13.11
C MET A 301 17.22 3.38 14.21
N ARG A 302 17.74 3.07 15.41
CA ARG A 302 17.86 4.07 16.47
C ARG A 302 18.69 5.28 16.02
N VAL A 303 19.87 5.04 15.45
CA VAL A 303 20.74 6.13 14.94
C VAL A 303 20.05 6.93 13.84
N HIS A 304 19.32 6.26 12.95
CA HIS A 304 18.51 6.92 11.92
C HIS A 304 17.46 7.85 12.55
N VAL A 305 16.68 7.36 13.51
CA VAL A 305 15.63 8.14 14.18
C VAL A 305 16.23 9.29 15.02
N GLU A 306 17.40 9.11 15.64
CA GLU A 306 18.12 10.22 16.29
C GLU A 306 18.44 11.36 15.31
N ALA A 307 18.78 11.06 14.05
CA ALA A 307 18.98 12.07 13.01
C ALA A 307 17.65 12.73 12.58
N MET A 308 16.56 11.96 12.44
CA MET A 308 15.22 12.51 12.15
C MET A 308 14.76 13.47 13.26
N LEU A 309 15.01 13.11 14.53
CA LEU A 309 14.73 13.97 15.68
C LEU A 309 15.58 15.24 15.67
N ALA A 310 16.84 15.17 15.25
CA ALA A 310 17.68 16.36 15.11
C ALA A 310 17.14 17.33 14.04
N PHE A 311 16.66 16.82 12.90
CA PHE A 311 15.96 17.65 11.91
C PHE A 311 14.66 18.23 12.46
N HIS A 312 13.87 17.43 13.20
CA HIS A 312 12.65 17.88 13.83
C HIS A 312 12.91 19.02 14.84
N ALA A 313 13.93 18.88 15.69
CA ALA A 313 14.33 19.90 16.66
C ALA A 313 14.86 21.17 15.98
N ALA A 314 15.38 21.06 14.76
CA ALA A 314 15.75 22.20 13.92
C ALA A 314 14.53 22.86 13.22
N GLY A 315 13.31 22.46 13.56
CA GLY A 315 12.06 23.03 13.04
C GLY A 315 11.70 22.56 11.62
N ILE A 316 12.24 21.44 11.17
CA ILE A 316 11.90 20.85 9.87
C ILE A 316 10.68 19.92 10.07
N PRO A 317 9.65 19.99 9.20
CA PRO A 317 8.59 18.99 9.18
C PRO A 317 9.18 17.59 9.05
N THR A 318 9.01 16.78 10.09
CA THR A 318 9.49 15.39 10.14
C THR A 318 8.30 14.51 10.43
N VAL A 319 8.12 13.43 9.67
CA VAL A 319 7.02 12.48 9.87
C VAL A 319 7.46 11.05 9.66
N ASP A 320 6.78 10.13 10.33
CA ASP A 320 6.86 8.69 10.08
C ASP A 320 5.88 8.29 8.97
N TYR A 321 6.38 7.53 8.00
CA TYR A 321 5.60 7.09 6.83
C TYR A 321 5.13 5.64 6.92
N GLY A 322 4.87 5.17 8.14
CA GLY A 322 4.10 3.97 8.38
C GLY A 322 4.87 2.65 8.25
N ASN A 323 6.17 2.68 8.55
CA ASN A 323 7.05 1.51 8.56
C ASN A 323 7.48 1.08 9.97
N ASN A 324 6.95 1.73 11.02
CA ASN A 324 7.20 1.42 12.42
C ASN A 324 8.64 1.72 12.92
N ILE A 325 9.41 2.53 12.20
CA ILE A 325 10.81 2.84 12.58
C ILE A 325 10.92 3.50 13.96
N ARG A 326 9.96 4.36 14.33
CA ARG A 326 9.90 5.00 15.65
C ARG A 326 9.81 3.97 16.78
N GLN A 327 8.98 2.95 16.62
CA GLN A 327 8.85 1.88 17.61
C GLN A 327 10.14 1.08 17.73
N MET A 328 10.78 0.74 16.61
CA MET A 328 12.04 0.00 16.63
C MET A 328 13.12 0.77 17.39
N ALA A 329 13.22 2.09 17.18
CA ALA A 329 14.13 2.96 17.91
C ALA A 329 13.75 3.11 19.40
N PHE A 330 12.46 3.20 19.71
CA PHE A 330 11.95 3.27 21.08
C PHE A 330 12.30 2.01 21.88
N ASP A 331 12.15 0.85 21.27
CA ASP A 331 12.51 -0.45 21.86
C ASP A 331 14.02 -0.54 22.14
N GLU A 332 14.85 0.16 21.36
CA GLU A 332 16.30 0.34 21.59
C GLU A 332 16.64 1.47 22.57
N GLY A 333 15.64 2.00 23.28
CA GLY A 333 15.82 2.94 24.38
C GLY A 333 15.72 4.42 24.01
N LEU A 334 15.41 4.77 22.75
CA LEU A 334 15.18 6.17 22.35
C LEU A 334 13.79 6.64 22.80
N LYS A 335 13.70 7.12 24.04
CA LYS A 335 12.40 7.41 24.70
C LYS A 335 11.56 8.48 24.02
N ASN A 336 12.19 9.34 23.24
CA ASN A 336 11.53 10.42 22.53
C ASN A 336 11.40 10.15 21.01
N ALA A 337 11.48 8.88 20.60
CA ALA A 337 11.32 8.47 19.20
C ALA A 337 9.97 8.87 18.58
N PHE A 338 8.95 9.10 19.41
CA PHE A 338 7.60 9.52 18.99
C PHE A 338 7.38 11.04 19.05
N ASP A 339 8.43 11.86 19.23
CA ASP A 339 8.29 13.33 19.23
C ASP A 339 7.82 13.87 17.87
N PHE A 340 8.04 13.13 16.77
CA PHE A 340 7.45 13.43 15.48
C PHE A 340 6.29 12.47 15.14
N PRO A 341 5.21 12.97 14.50
CA PRO A 341 3.98 12.22 14.31
C PRO A 341 4.06 11.26 13.12
N GLY A 342 3.12 10.30 13.08
CA GLY A 342 2.81 9.57 11.85
C GLY A 342 2.10 10.45 10.82
N PHE A 343 2.28 10.12 9.54
CA PHE A 343 1.67 10.89 8.45
C PHE A 343 0.14 10.90 8.47
N VAL A 344 -0.51 9.87 9.02
CA VAL A 344 -1.98 9.80 9.06
C VAL A 344 -2.58 10.83 10.02
N PRO A 345 -2.22 10.86 11.32
CA PRO A 345 -2.70 11.91 12.21
C PRO A 345 -2.29 13.31 11.74
N ALA A 346 -1.12 13.45 11.11
CA ALA A 346 -0.63 14.75 10.64
C ALA A 346 -1.39 15.28 9.41
N TYR A 347 -1.68 14.42 8.42
CA TYR A 347 -2.05 14.87 7.07
C TYR A 347 -3.24 14.13 6.45
N VAL A 348 -3.40 12.83 6.70
CA VAL A 348 -4.34 12.00 5.91
C VAL A 348 -5.71 11.82 6.59
N ARG A 349 -5.79 11.87 7.91
CA ARG A 349 -7.04 11.57 8.64
C ARG A 349 -8.28 12.36 8.21
N PRO A 350 -8.19 13.66 7.84
CA PRO A 350 -9.34 14.39 7.32
C PRO A 350 -9.95 13.75 6.05
N LEU A 351 -9.12 13.13 5.20
CA LEU A 351 -9.59 12.37 4.03
C LEU A 351 -10.35 11.11 4.48
N PHE A 352 -9.82 10.37 5.45
CA PHE A 352 -10.48 9.18 6.01
C PHE A 352 -11.82 9.48 6.67
N CYS A 353 -11.97 10.65 7.30
CA CYS A 353 -13.26 11.08 7.86
C CYS A 353 -14.37 11.16 6.81
N ARG A 354 -14.03 11.36 5.53
CA ARG A 354 -14.98 11.36 4.40
C ARG A 354 -14.99 10.05 3.59
N GLY A 355 -14.38 8.99 4.13
CA GLY A 355 -14.21 7.70 3.45
C GLY A 355 -13.27 7.73 2.24
N ILE A 356 -12.51 8.82 2.05
CA ILE A 356 -11.56 8.98 0.94
C ILE A 356 -10.32 8.17 1.26
N GLY A 357 -9.89 7.30 0.35
CA GLY A 357 -8.72 6.44 0.52
C GLY A 357 -8.30 5.80 -0.79
N PRO A 358 -7.35 4.84 -0.78
CA PRO A 358 -6.64 4.34 -1.97
C PRO A 358 -7.47 3.38 -2.85
N PHE A 359 -8.61 3.87 -3.32
CA PHE A 359 -9.47 3.22 -4.30
C PHE A 359 -8.73 3.06 -5.63
N ARG A 360 -8.79 1.85 -6.19
CA ARG A 360 -8.07 1.47 -7.40
C ARG A 360 -8.87 0.53 -8.27
N TRP A 361 -8.54 0.50 -9.55
CA TRP A 361 -9.06 -0.51 -10.48
C TRP A 361 -8.01 -1.01 -11.45
N VAL A 362 -8.29 -2.19 -12.03
CA VAL A 362 -7.39 -2.93 -12.91
C VAL A 362 -8.17 -3.43 -14.12
N ALA A 363 -7.67 -3.16 -15.32
CA ALA A 363 -8.25 -3.64 -16.57
C ALA A 363 -7.80 -5.08 -16.85
N LEU A 364 -8.70 -6.06 -16.71
CA LEU A 364 -8.34 -7.47 -16.92
C LEU A 364 -8.00 -7.79 -18.38
N SER A 365 -8.44 -6.94 -19.32
CA SER A 365 -8.06 -7.01 -20.73
C SER A 365 -6.55 -6.98 -20.93
N GLY A 366 -5.82 -6.24 -20.07
CA GLY A 366 -4.44 -5.86 -20.31
C GLY A 366 -4.28 -4.66 -21.26
N ASP A 367 -5.38 -4.07 -21.73
CA ASP A 367 -5.36 -2.94 -22.65
C ASP A 367 -5.29 -1.62 -21.87
N PRO A 368 -4.25 -0.78 -22.08
CA PRO A 368 -4.16 0.52 -21.43
C PRO A 368 -5.30 1.48 -21.81
N GLU A 369 -5.93 1.31 -22.97
CA GLU A 369 -7.05 2.15 -23.39
C GLU A 369 -8.26 2.01 -22.47
N ASP A 370 -8.47 0.86 -21.84
CA ASP A 370 -9.52 0.69 -20.83
C ASP A 370 -9.29 1.57 -19.60
N ILE A 371 -8.02 1.78 -19.21
CA ILE A 371 -7.68 2.73 -18.14
C ILE A 371 -7.89 4.17 -18.59
N TYR A 372 -7.52 4.53 -19.82
CA TYR A 372 -7.72 5.90 -20.29
C TYR A 372 -9.21 6.26 -20.45
N LYS A 373 -10.04 5.30 -20.86
CA LYS A 373 -11.50 5.47 -20.89
C LYS A 373 -12.08 5.64 -19.49
N THR A 374 -11.64 4.83 -18.53
CA THR A 374 -12.06 5.00 -17.12
C THR A 374 -11.57 6.33 -16.54
N ASP A 375 -10.35 6.78 -16.83
CA ASP A 375 -9.86 8.11 -16.45
C ASP A 375 -10.79 9.22 -16.98
N ALA A 376 -11.19 9.14 -18.25
CA ALA A 376 -12.14 10.08 -18.85
C ALA A 376 -13.52 10.03 -18.18
N LYS A 377 -14.04 8.82 -17.90
CA LYS A 377 -15.32 8.63 -17.20
C LYS A 377 -15.29 9.20 -15.78
N VAL A 378 -14.18 9.07 -15.06
CA VAL A 378 -14.03 9.67 -13.74
C VAL A 378 -14.14 11.19 -13.82
N LYS A 379 -13.48 11.82 -14.80
CA LYS A 379 -13.58 13.28 -15.01
C LYS A 379 -14.98 13.74 -15.38
N GLU A 380 -15.73 12.92 -16.13
CA GLU A 380 -17.13 13.19 -16.46
C GLU A 380 -18.03 13.14 -15.22
N ILE A 381 -17.87 12.13 -14.37
CA ILE A 381 -18.69 11.95 -13.16
C ILE A 381 -18.33 12.97 -12.07
N ILE A 382 -17.05 13.34 -11.98
CA ILE A 382 -16.51 14.27 -10.99
C ILE A 382 -15.99 15.51 -11.72
N ALA A 383 -16.90 16.27 -12.33
CA ALA A 383 -16.55 17.40 -13.20
C ALA A 383 -15.89 18.58 -12.44
N ASP A 384 -16.30 18.80 -11.19
CA ASP A 384 -15.94 20.01 -10.42
C ASP A 384 -14.77 19.80 -9.44
N ASP A 385 -13.83 18.89 -9.73
CA ASP A 385 -12.64 18.66 -8.91
C ASP A 385 -11.33 18.83 -9.72
N PRO A 386 -10.77 20.06 -9.77
CA PRO A 386 -9.56 20.33 -10.54
C PRO A 386 -8.32 19.59 -10.00
N ASN A 387 -8.28 19.27 -8.71
CA ASN A 387 -7.16 18.53 -8.11
C ASN A 387 -7.19 17.07 -8.58
N LEU A 388 -8.37 16.44 -8.58
CA LEU A 388 -8.55 15.09 -9.11
C LEU A 388 -8.24 15.03 -10.61
N HIS A 389 -8.67 16.03 -11.39
CA HIS A 389 -8.37 16.06 -12.82
C HIS A 389 -6.87 16.16 -13.08
N ARG A 390 -6.19 17.05 -12.35
CA ARG A 390 -4.73 17.18 -12.40
C ARG A 390 -4.04 15.88 -11.98
N TRP A 391 -4.53 15.21 -10.94
CA TRP A 391 -4.03 13.89 -10.55
C TRP A 391 -4.09 12.90 -11.71
N LEU A 392 -5.24 12.78 -12.39
CA LEU A 392 -5.42 11.87 -13.52
C LEU A 392 -4.53 12.24 -14.73
N ASP A 393 -4.38 13.53 -15.02
CA ASP A 393 -3.49 13.99 -16.10
C ASP A 393 -2.03 13.64 -15.81
N MET A 394 -1.55 13.96 -14.60
CA MET A 394 -0.20 13.62 -14.16
C MET A 394 0.02 12.10 -14.12
N ALA A 395 -0.97 11.34 -13.66
CA ALA A 395 -0.91 9.89 -13.62
C ALA A 395 -0.79 9.29 -15.03
N ARG A 396 -1.48 9.86 -16.02
CA ARG A 396 -1.35 9.45 -17.43
C ARG A 396 0.02 9.81 -18.02
N GLU A 397 0.52 11.00 -17.74
CA GLU A 397 1.79 11.49 -18.32
C GLU A 397 3.03 10.84 -17.69
N ARG A 398 2.99 10.58 -16.38
CA ARG A 398 4.19 10.24 -15.59
C ARG A 398 4.23 8.79 -15.11
N ILE A 399 3.09 8.15 -14.89
CA ILE A 399 3.06 6.78 -14.35
C ILE A 399 3.05 5.76 -15.49
N ALA A 400 4.12 4.97 -15.58
CA ALA A 400 4.13 3.78 -16.41
C ALA A 400 3.28 2.67 -15.77
N PHE A 401 2.46 1.99 -16.58
CA PHE A 401 1.79 0.77 -16.11
C PHE A 401 2.81 -0.34 -15.83
N GLN A 402 2.47 -1.20 -14.86
CA GLN A 402 3.25 -2.36 -14.44
C GLN A 402 2.29 -3.58 -14.46
N GLY A 403 2.56 -4.58 -15.30
CA GLY A 403 1.64 -5.72 -15.43
C GLY A 403 0.33 -5.34 -16.11
N LEU A 404 -0.81 -5.70 -15.51
CA LEU A 404 -2.13 -5.26 -15.98
C LEU A 404 -2.25 -3.74 -15.78
N PRO A 405 -2.71 -2.97 -16.79
CA PRO A 405 -3.00 -1.56 -16.62
C PRO A 405 -3.97 -1.34 -15.47
N ALA A 406 -3.59 -0.43 -14.58
CA ALA A 406 -4.31 -0.14 -13.36
C ALA A 406 -4.23 1.34 -13.05
N ARG A 407 -5.18 1.83 -12.25
CA ARG A 407 -5.23 3.21 -11.79
C ARG A 407 -5.52 3.28 -10.30
N ILE A 408 -4.81 4.16 -9.61
CA ILE A 408 -5.14 4.64 -8.27
C ILE A 408 -5.87 5.99 -8.41
N CYS A 409 -6.99 6.16 -7.70
CA CYS A 409 -7.70 7.43 -7.63
C CYS A 409 -8.43 7.52 -6.29
N TRP A 410 -7.97 8.38 -5.38
CA TRP A 410 -8.54 8.53 -4.05
C TRP A 410 -9.92 9.18 -4.13
N VAL A 411 -10.95 8.42 -3.78
CA VAL A 411 -12.35 8.87 -3.77
C VAL A 411 -13.09 8.34 -2.54
N GLY A 412 -14.07 9.11 -2.10
CA GLY A 412 -14.77 8.90 -0.83
C GLY A 412 -16.12 8.19 -0.91
N LEU A 413 -16.79 8.16 0.25
CA LEU A 413 -18.16 7.68 0.38
C LEU A 413 -19.07 8.42 -0.59
N GLY A 414 -19.88 7.66 -1.33
CA GLY A 414 -20.81 8.17 -2.33
C GLY A 414 -20.23 8.29 -3.75
N LEU A 415 -18.91 8.39 -3.93
CA LEU A 415 -18.28 8.40 -5.26
C LEU A 415 -17.84 7.00 -5.71
N ARG A 416 -17.33 6.17 -4.79
CA ARG A 416 -16.87 4.81 -5.12
C ARG A 416 -17.94 3.97 -5.82
N HIS A 417 -19.17 3.93 -5.29
CA HIS A 417 -20.26 3.18 -5.92
C HIS A 417 -20.70 3.76 -7.27
N LYS A 418 -20.72 5.09 -7.42
CA LYS A 418 -21.05 5.75 -8.70
C LYS A 418 -20.05 5.37 -9.79
N LEU A 419 -18.76 5.43 -9.48
CA LEU A 419 -17.70 5.02 -10.40
C LEU A 419 -17.79 3.53 -10.71
N GLY A 420 -17.99 2.68 -9.70
CA GLY A 420 -18.12 1.23 -9.92
C GLY A 420 -19.29 0.85 -10.82
N LEU A 421 -20.46 1.48 -10.61
CA LEU A 421 -21.63 1.26 -11.47
C LEU A 421 -21.38 1.74 -12.90
N ALA A 422 -20.76 2.91 -13.07
CA ALA A 422 -20.39 3.43 -14.39
C ALA A 422 -19.40 2.50 -15.11
N PHE A 423 -18.37 2.02 -14.41
CA PHE A 423 -17.42 1.08 -15.00
C PHE A 423 -18.10 -0.25 -15.38
N ASN A 424 -19.03 -0.74 -14.56
CA ASN A 424 -19.80 -1.94 -14.90
C ASN A 424 -20.68 -1.72 -16.14
N GLU A 425 -21.30 -0.55 -16.28
CA GLU A 425 -22.04 -0.17 -17.48
C GLU A 425 -21.12 -0.10 -18.72
N MET A 426 -19.92 0.47 -18.58
CA MET A 426 -18.94 0.52 -19.67
C MET A 426 -18.45 -0.87 -20.10
N VAL A 427 -18.38 -1.84 -19.19
CA VAL A 427 -18.12 -3.25 -19.55
C VAL A 427 -19.32 -3.84 -20.29
N ARG A 428 -20.54 -3.59 -19.81
CA ARG A 428 -21.78 -4.10 -20.40
C ARG A 428 -22.01 -3.62 -21.83
N ASN A 429 -21.73 -2.35 -22.10
CA ASN A 429 -21.93 -1.73 -23.41
C ASN A 429 -20.75 -1.92 -24.38
N GLY A 430 -19.65 -2.54 -23.92
CA GLY A 430 -18.45 -2.82 -24.71
C GLY A 430 -17.51 -1.63 -24.92
N GLU A 431 -17.73 -0.51 -24.20
CA GLU A 431 -16.77 0.60 -24.15
C GLU A 431 -15.45 0.16 -23.53
N LEU A 432 -15.51 -0.65 -22.46
CA LEU A 432 -14.37 -1.37 -21.92
C LEU A 432 -14.28 -2.77 -22.54
N SER A 433 -13.06 -3.15 -22.93
CA SER A 433 -12.84 -4.34 -23.74
C SER A 433 -12.98 -5.66 -22.98
N ALA A 434 -12.86 -5.64 -21.65
CA ALA A 434 -13.08 -6.78 -20.75
C ALA A 434 -13.49 -6.27 -19.36
N PRO A 435 -13.93 -7.16 -18.44
CA PRO A 435 -14.21 -6.79 -17.06
C PRO A 435 -13.06 -6.08 -16.34
N VAL A 436 -13.42 -5.20 -15.41
CA VAL A 436 -12.47 -4.51 -14.55
C VAL A 436 -12.60 -4.98 -13.11
N VAL A 437 -11.49 -5.04 -12.42
CA VAL A 437 -11.44 -5.31 -10.98
C VAL A 437 -11.38 -3.98 -10.25
N ILE A 438 -12.20 -3.80 -9.22
CA ILE A 438 -12.15 -2.66 -8.30
C ILE A 438 -11.73 -3.14 -6.92
N GLY A 439 -10.74 -2.50 -6.32
CA GLY A 439 -10.29 -2.80 -4.98
C GLY A 439 -9.61 -1.60 -4.33
N ARG A 440 -8.79 -1.88 -3.33
CA ARG A 440 -8.01 -0.87 -2.59
C ARG A 440 -6.84 -1.52 -1.85
N ASP A 441 -6.00 -0.67 -1.27
CA ASP A 441 -5.12 -1.09 -0.19
C ASP A 441 -5.93 -1.50 1.06
N HIS A 442 -5.30 -2.18 2.01
CA HIS A 442 -5.88 -2.42 3.33
C HIS A 442 -5.73 -1.20 4.25
N LEU A 443 -4.81 -0.28 3.91
CA LEU A 443 -4.84 1.09 4.39
C LEU A 443 -6.06 1.80 3.79
N ASP A 444 -7.12 1.95 4.56
CA ASP A 444 -8.28 2.76 4.23
C ASP A 444 -9.06 3.11 5.50
N SER A 445 -9.92 4.11 5.39
CA SER A 445 -10.67 4.72 6.50
C SER A 445 -11.33 3.74 7.49
N GLY A 446 -11.90 2.62 7.01
CA GLY A 446 -12.63 1.67 7.85
C GLY A 446 -11.98 0.30 8.02
N SER A 447 -10.82 0.08 7.40
CA SER A 447 -10.31 -1.28 7.18
C SER A 447 -9.03 -1.61 7.93
N VAL A 448 -8.59 -0.78 8.87
CA VAL A 448 -7.34 -1.01 9.60
C VAL A 448 -7.40 -0.46 11.02
N ALA A 449 -6.82 -1.22 11.95
CA ALA A 449 -6.40 -0.79 13.27
C ALA A 449 -4.87 -0.93 13.34
N SER A 450 -4.17 0.17 13.58
CA SER A 450 -2.71 0.28 13.54
C SER A 450 -2.25 1.51 14.35
N PRO A 451 -1.99 1.34 15.66
CA PRO A 451 -1.71 2.45 16.58
C PRO A 451 -0.46 3.27 16.26
N ASN A 452 0.47 2.72 15.46
CA ASN A 452 1.69 3.42 15.04
C ASN A 452 1.59 3.97 13.60
N ARG A 453 0.39 3.97 13.00
CA ARG A 453 0.16 4.44 11.63
C ARG A 453 -1.26 5.00 11.45
N GLU A 454 -2.20 4.23 10.90
CA GLU A 454 -3.52 4.76 10.48
C GLU A 454 -4.39 5.24 11.65
N THR A 455 -4.31 4.55 12.78
CA THR A 455 -5.13 4.83 13.95
C THR A 455 -4.31 5.43 15.09
N GLU A 456 -3.13 5.97 14.79
CA GLU A 456 -2.28 6.66 15.77
C GLU A 456 -2.94 7.93 16.29
N SER A 457 -3.06 8.09 17.60
CA SER A 457 -3.66 9.26 18.24
C SER A 457 -5.09 9.52 17.75
N MET A 458 -5.98 8.54 17.87
CA MET A 458 -7.42 8.78 17.68
C MET A 458 -7.91 9.79 18.74
N LYS A 459 -8.87 10.65 18.37
CA LYS A 459 -9.38 11.74 19.23
C LYS A 459 -9.93 11.24 20.57
N ASP A 460 -10.48 10.03 20.58
CA ASP A 460 -11.07 9.34 21.73
C ASP A 460 -10.12 8.32 22.40
N GLY A 461 -8.91 8.13 21.86
CA GLY A 461 -7.93 7.13 22.32
C GLY A 461 -8.23 5.69 21.88
N SER A 462 -9.11 5.48 20.89
CA SER A 462 -9.48 4.15 20.36
C SER A 462 -8.45 3.50 19.43
N ASP A 463 -7.19 3.93 19.48
CA ASP A 463 -6.11 3.57 18.57
C ASP A 463 -6.00 2.05 18.31
N ALA A 464 -6.10 1.26 19.38
CA ALA A 464 -5.90 -0.19 19.36
C ALA A 464 -7.18 -1.01 19.16
N VAL A 465 -8.35 -0.39 19.00
CA VAL A 465 -9.62 -1.10 18.82
C VAL A 465 -9.64 -1.74 17.42
N SER A 466 -9.52 -3.06 17.36
CA SER A 466 -9.44 -3.81 16.11
C SER A 466 -10.75 -4.44 15.66
N ASP A 467 -11.88 -4.16 16.33
CA ASP A 467 -13.20 -4.64 15.90
C ASP A 467 -13.57 -4.13 14.48
N TRP A 468 -13.19 -2.89 14.17
CA TRP A 468 -13.53 -2.21 12.91
C TRP A 468 -13.07 -2.94 11.64
N PRO A 469 -11.78 -3.33 11.47
CA PRO A 469 -11.37 -4.10 10.30
C PRO A 469 -12.03 -5.48 10.21
N LEU A 470 -12.38 -6.10 11.35
CA LEU A 470 -13.11 -7.37 11.36
C LEU A 470 -14.54 -7.17 10.84
N LEU A 471 -15.24 -6.14 11.33
CA LEU A 471 -16.58 -5.76 10.88
C LEU A 471 -16.57 -5.35 9.41
N ASN A 472 -15.56 -4.60 8.94
CA ASN A 472 -15.41 -4.25 7.53
C ASN A 472 -15.29 -5.51 6.66
N ALA A 473 -14.47 -6.50 7.05
CA ALA A 473 -14.39 -7.76 6.32
C ALA A 473 -15.74 -8.50 6.30
N MET A 474 -16.39 -8.67 7.46
CA MET A 474 -17.68 -9.35 7.57
C MET A 474 -18.76 -8.67 6.72
N LEU A 475 -18.83 -7.34 6.73
CA LEU A 475 -19.80 -6.58 5.97
C LEU A 475 -19.52 -6.64 4.47
N ASN A 476 -18.26 -6.67 4.05
CA ASN A 476 -17.89 -6.86 2.64
C ASN A 476 -18.22 -8.28 2.13
N VAL A 477 -18.10 -9.30 3.00
CA VAL A 477 -18.61 -10.65 2.71
C VAL A 477 -20.13 -10.62 2.54
N ALA A 478 -20.86 -10.00 3.47
CA ALA A 478 -22.32 -9.90 3.42
C ALA A 478 -22.83 -9.03 2.25
N GLY A 479 -22.06 -8.01 1.84
CA GLY A 479 -22.40 -7.12 0.75
C GLY A 479 -22.25 -7.74 -0.64
N GLY A 480 -21.37 -8.75 -0.75
CA GLY A 480 -21.13 -9.51 -1.97
C GLY A 480 -19.90 -9.08 -2.75
N ALA A 481 -18.78 -8.78 -2.07
CA ALA A 481 -17.50 -8.62 -2.74
C ALA A 481 -17.08 -9.92 -3.46
N THR A 482 -16.22 -9.84 -4.48
CA THR A 482 -15.74 -11.06 -5.18
C THR A 482 -14.68 -11.80 -4.35
N TRP A 483 -13.79 -11.08 -3.68
CA TRP A 483 -12.97 -11.66 -2.60
C TRP A 483 -12.73 -10.67 -1.46
N VAL A 484 -12.60 -11.25 -0.27
CA VAL A 484 -12.37 -10.51 0.98
C VAL A 484 -11.19 -11.13 1.71
N SER A 485 -10.39 -10.29 2.36
CA SER A 485 -9.22 -10.72 3.11
C SER A 485 -9.16 -10.08 4.49
N LEU A 486 -8.66 -10.84 5.48
CA LEU A 486 -8.30 -10.35 6.80
C LEU A 486 -6.85 -10.73 7.09
N HIS A 487 -6.02 -9.73 7.27
CA HIS A 487 -4.57 -9.87 7.43
C HIS A 487 -4.13 -9.23 8.74
N HIS A 488 -2.94 -9.64 9.20
CA HIS A 488 -2.31 -9.13 10.40
C HIS A 488 -0.86 -8.70 10.13
N GLY A 489 -0.49 -7.56 10.71
CA GLY A 489 0.85 -7.00 10.74
C GLY A 489 1.31 -6.25 9.49
N GLY A 490 0.44 -6.00 8.50
CA GLY A 490 0.81 -5.36 7.25
C GLY A 490 1.39 -3.95 7.42
N GLY A 491 2.62 -3.80 6.92
CA GLY A 491 3.40 -2.58 6.85
C GLY A 491 4.00 -2.07 8.17
N VAL A 492 3.42 -2.38 9.33
CA VAL A 492 4.03 -2.07 10.65
C VAL A 492 4.62 -3.29 11.37
N GLY A 493 4.46 -4.49 10.81
CA GLY A 493 5.04 -5.73 11.33
C GLY A 493 4.12 -6.48 12.30
N MET A 494 4.52 -7.70 12.66
CA MET A 494 3.73 -8.58 13.54
C MET A 494 3.41 -7.90 14.87
N GLY A 495 2.14 -7.97 15.29
CA GLY A 495 1.65 -7.46 16.58
C GLY A 495 1.12 -6.02 16.52
N TYR A 496 1.37 -5.28 15.43
CA TYR A 496 1.12 -3.85 15.37
C TYR A 496 -0.08 -3.43 14.52
N SER A 497 -0.69 -4.35 13.75
CA SER A 497 -1.91 -4.02 12.99
C SER A 497 -2.80 -5.21 12.66
N GLN A 498 -4.10 -4.94 12.55
CA GLN A 498 -5.10 -5.85 11.97
C GLN A 498 -5.88 -5.08 10.92
N HIS A 499 -6.11 -5.70 9.75
CA HIS A 499 -6.71 -4.97 8.63
C HIS A 499 -7.35 -5.88 7.58
N SER A 500 -8.32 -5.34 6.86
CA SER A 500 -9.10 -6.03 5.84
C SER A 500 -8.91 -5.46 4.44
N GLY A 501 -9.00 -6.34 3.45
CA GLY A 501 -9.03 -5.98 2.03
C GLY A 501 -10.30 -6.45 1.37
N VAL A 502 -10.75 -5.69 0.38
CA VAL A 502 -11.94 -6.00 -0.42
C VAL A 502 -11.64 -5.80 -1.89
N VAL A 503 -12.16 -6.70 -2.72
CA VAL A 503 -12.12 -6.56 -4.16
C VAL A 503 -13.42 -7.07 -4.78
N ILE A 504 -13.92 -6.35 -5.79
CA ILE A 504 -15.15 -6.64 -6.51
C ILE A 504 -14.95 -6.52 -8.02
N VAL A 505 -15.55 -7.44 -8.77
CA VAL A 505 -15.46 -7.49 -10.23
C VAL A 505 -16.66 -6.80 -10.87
N CYS A 506 -16.37 -5.90 -11.81
CA CYS A 506 -17.35 -5.31 -12.72
C CYS A 506 -17.33 -6.10 -14.03
N ASP A 507 -18.22 -7.08 -14.17
CA ASP A 507 -18.30 -7.98 -15.32
C ASP A 507 -19.39 -7.61 -16.34
N GLY A 508 -20.03 -6.46 -16.16
CA GLY A 508 -21.13 -5.98 -16.99
C GLY A 508 -22.49 -6.58 -16.65
N SER A 509 -22.59 -7.54 -15.73
CA SER A 509 -23.88 -8.12 -15.36
C SER A 509 -24.71 -7.18 -14.47
N GLU A 510 -26.03 -7.27 -14.57
CA GLU A 510 -26.95 -6.60 -13.64
C GLU A 510 -26.81 -7.13 -12.20
N ALA A 511 -26.45 -8.42 -12.06
CA ALA A 511 -26.17 -9.00 -10.75
C ALA A 511 -24.96 -8.32 -10.08
N ALA A 512 -23.95 -7.92 -10.87
CA ALA A 512 -22.81 -7.16 -10.35
C ALA A 512 -23.21 -5.75 -9.91
N ASP A 513 -24.15 -5.06 -10.58
CA ASP A 513 -24.62 -3.72 -10.15
C ASP A 513 -25.09 -3.73 -8.70
N GLN A 514 -25.88 -4.75 -8.32
CA GLN A 514 -26.42 -4.89 -6.97
C GLN A 514 -25.32 -5.09 -5.93
N ARG A 515 -24.31 -5.91 -6.23
CA ARG A 515 -23.16 -6.12 -5.35
C ARG A 515 -22.30 -4.87 -5.25
N ILE A 516 -22.01 -4.21 -6.37
CA ILE A 516 -21.20 -2.99 -6.47
C ILE A 516 -21.85 -1.87 -5.66
N ALA A 517 -23.16 -1.65 -5.83
CA ALA A 517 -23.89 -0.61 -5.11
C ALA A 517 -23.80 -0.79 -3.58
N ARG A 518 -23.93 -2.03 -3.09
CA ARG A 518 -23.80 -2.32 -1.64
C ARG A 518 -22.35 -2.23 -1.17
N VAL A 519 -21.43 -2.95 -1.80
CA VAL A 519 -20.04 -3.07 -1.34
C VAL A 519 -19.34 -1.72 -1.38
N LEU A 520 -19.44 -0.97 -2.47
CA LEU A 520 -18.76 0.31 -2.62
C LEU A 520 -19.47 1.48 -1.92
N TRP A 521 -20.62 1.23 -1.30
CA TRP A 521 -21.22 2.11 -0.30
C TRP A 521 -20.75 1.73 1.11
N ASN A 522 -20.92 0.46 1.47
CA ASN A 522 -20.64 -0.06 2.80
C ASN A 522 -19.16 0.05 3.16
N ASP A 523 -18.25 -0.28 2.25
CA ASP A 523 -16.81 -0.29 2.53
C ASP A 523 -16.29 1.08 2.99
N PRO A 524 -16.41 2.19 2.22
CA PRO A 524 -16.06 3.52 2.72
C PRO A 524 -17.01 3.99 3.84
N GLY A 525 -18.25 3.52 3.87
CA GLY A 525 -19.23 3.83 4.91
C GLY A 525 -18.78 3.37 6.30
N THR A 526 -18.14 2.20 6.41
CA THR A 526 -17.55 1.73 7.68
C THR A 526 -16.43 2.64 8.17
N GLY A 527 -15.71 3.32 7.27
CA GLY A 527 -14.68 4.28 7.63
C GLY A 527 -15.24 5.58 8.17
N VAL A 528 -16.29 6.11 7.53
CA VAL A 528 -17.04 7.27 8.05
C VAL A 528 -17.66 6.93 9.41
N MET A 529 -18.31 5.77 9.54
CA MET A 529 -18.84 5.27 10.81
C MET A 529 -17.77 5.24 11.91
N ARG A 530 -16.61 4.60 11.66
CA ARG A 530 -15.52 4.47 12.64
C ARG A 530 -15.00 5.83 13.13
N HIS A 531 -14.86 6.80 12.22
CA HIS A 531 -14.34 8.13 12.59
C HIS A 531 -15.43 9.00 13.24
N ALA A 532 -16.70 8.83 12.85
CA ALA A 532 -17.81 9.50 13.53
C ALA A 532 -17.96 8.99 14.98
N ASP A 533 -17.81 7.67 15.19
CA ASP A 533 -17.80 7.04 16.52
C ASP A 533 -16.69 7.60 17.41
N ALA A 534 -15.49 7.79 16.85
CA ALA A 534 -14.37 8.44 17.53
C ALA A 534 -14.53 9.97 17.74
N GLY A 535 -15.67 10.54 17.34
CA GLY A 535 -16.04 11.93 17.59
C GLY A 535 -15.40 12.95 16.65
N TYR A 536 -15.01 12.57 15.43
CA TYR A 536 -14.54 13.53 14.42
C TYR A 536 -15.72 14.22 13.73
N ASP A 537 -15.85 15.54 13.90
CA ASP A 537 -16.97 16.32 13.36
C ASP A 537 -17.09 16.19 11.83
N ILE A 538 -15.96 16.18 11.11
CA ILE A 538 -15.93 15.96 9.64
C ILE A 538 -16.60 14.64 9.24
N ALA A 539 -16.46 13.59 10.06
CA ALA A 539 -17.04 12.29 9.80
C ALA A 539 -18.52 12.24 10.15
N ILE A 540 -18.93 12.93 11.23
CA ILE A 540 -20.33 13.11 11.61
C ILE A 540 -21.07 13.87 10.51
N ASP A 541 -20.53 15.02 10.07
CA ASP A 541 -21.07 15.80 8.95
C ASP A 541 -21.19 14.95 7.68
N CYS A 542 -20.15 14.17 7.35
CA CYS A 542 -20.20 13.30 6.18
C CYS A 542 -21.27 12.19 6.32
N ALA A 543 -21.48 11.66 7.53
CA ALA A 543 -22.50 10.65 7.78
C ALA A 543 -23.91 11.23 7.59
N GLU A 544 -24.16 12.43 8.09
CA GLU A 544 -25.42 13.17 7.89
C GLU A 544 -25.65 13.52 6.41
N GLU A 545 -24.64 14.09 5.73
CA GLU A 545 -24.67 14.44 4.30
C GLU A 545 -25.02 13.23 3.41
N LYS A 546 -24.59 12.03 3.81
CA LYS A 546 -24.78 10.78 3.05
C LYS A 546 -25.96 9.96 3.56
N GLY A 547 -26.62 10.36 4.64
CA GLY A 547 -27.72 9.63 5.23
C GLY A 547 -27.32 8.23 5.72
N LEU A 548 -26.16 8.11 6.36
CA LEU A 548 -25.79 6.86 7.03
C LEU A 548 -26.68 6.63 8.25
N ASP A 549 -27.15 5.40 8.43
CA ASP A 549 -27.86 4.97 9.64
C ASP A 549 -26.82 4.56 10.70
N LEU A 550 -26.57 5.45 11.66
CA LEU A 550 -25.61 5.26 12.75
C LEU A 550 -26.34 5.38 14.11
N PRO A 551 -27.00 4.31 14.60
CA PRO A 551 -27.92 4.40 15.74
C PRO A 551 -27.30 4.88 17.06
N GLY A 552 -26.00 4.66 17.26
CA GLY A 552 -25.28 5.12 18.44
C GLY A 552 -24.79 6.57 18.36
N ILE A 553 -24.90 7.22 17.19
CA ILE A 553 -24.25 8.50 16.88
C ILE A 553 -25.28 9.54 16.43
N LEU A 554 -26.12 9.23 15.43
CA LEU A 554 -27.01 10.19 14.76
C LEU A 554 -28.47 10.16 15.27
N GLY A 555 -28.85 9.18 16.09
CA GLY A 555 -30.18 9.08 16.71
C GLY A 555 -31.14 8.16 15.97
#